data_AF-A0A933LU74-F1
#
_entry.id   AF-A0A933LU74-F1
#
_cell.length_a   1.000
_cell.length_b   1.000
_cell.length_c   1.000
_cell.angle_alpha   90.00
_cell.angle_beta   90.00
_cell.angle_gamma   90.00
#
_symmetry.space_group_name_H-M   'P 1'
#
loop_
_entity.id
_entity.type
_entity.pdbx_description
1 polymer ?
#
loop_
_entity_poly.entity_id
_entity_poly.type
_entity_poly.pdbx_seq_one_letter_code
_entity_poly.pdbx_strand_id
1 'polypeptide(L)' 'MLDWNQCPAVERDPDRQSGAWVFRGTRIPVQALFENLQDGAGVDEFLEWFPGATVEDVRSVLEFVSADLATA' A
#
# COMPACT_ATOMS: atom_id res chain seq x y z
N MET A 1 15.52 -4.80 -0.11
CA MET A 1 14.71 -5.26 1.05
C MET A 1 13.93 -4.05 1.46
N LEU A 2 12.62 -4.05 1.22
CA LEU A 2 11.77 -2.87 1.31
C LEU A 2 11.82 -2.22 2.70
N ASP A 3 12.41 -1.03 2.80
CA ASP A 3 12.30 -0.16 3.98
C ASP A 3 11.09 0.76 3.84
N TRP A 4 9.93 0.25 4.23
CA TRP A 4 8.64 0.96 4.14
C TRP A 4 8.60 2.32 4.85
N ASN A 5 9.52 2.61 5.78
CA ASN A 5 9.62 3.94 6.38
C ASN A 5 9.95 5.04 5.36
N GLN A 6 10.47 4.67 4.18
CA GLN A 6 10.82 5.59 3.10
C GLN A 6 9.66 5.86 2.13
N CYS A 7 8.56 5.11 2.24
CA CYS A 7 7.38 5.31 1.40
C CYS A 7 6.41 6.29 2.10
N PRO A 8 6.15 7.48 1.52
CA PRO A 8 5.32 8.51 2.18
C PRO A 8 3.84 8.12 2.24
N ALA A 9 3.37 7.25 1.34
CA ALA A 9 1.97 6.81 1.26
C ALA A 9 1.57 5.80 2.33
N VAL A 10 2.52 5.30 3.12
CA VAL A 10 2.26 4.30 4.15
C VAL A 10 2.67 4.80 5.52
N GLU A 11 2.06 4.21 6.54
CA GLU A 11 2.49 4.40 7.92
C GLU A 11 2.20 3.12 8.72
N ARG A 12 2.87 2.99 9.86
CA ARG A 12 2.73 1.85 10.77
C ARG A 12 2.61 2.36 12.18
N ASP A 13 1.67 1.77 12.91
CA ASP A 13 1.47 1.99 14.34
C ASP A 13 1.30 0.61 15.01
N PRO A 14 2.13 0.25 16.00
CA PRO A 14 2.04 -1.05 16.69
C PRO A 14 0.63 -1.35 17.25
N ASP A 15 -0.12 -0.32 17.64
CA ASP A 15 -1.45 -0.45 18.23
C ASP A 15 -2.57 -0.46 17.18
N ARG A 16 -2.23 -0.26 15.89
CA ARG A 16 -3.19 -0.23 14.78
C ARG A 16 -3.00 -1.43 13.85
N GLN A 17 -4.09 -2.16 13.62
CA GLN A 17 -4.12 -3.33 12.71
C GLN A 17 -2.98 -4.33 12.99
N SER A 18 -2.77 -4.64 14.27
CA SER A 18 -1.72 -5.58 14.71
C SER A 18 -0.31 -5.18 14.23
N GLY A 19 -0.07 -3.88 14.06
CA GLY A 19 1.20 -3.37 13.56
C GLY A 19 1.43 -3.62 12.08
N ALA A 20 0.39 -3.80 11.25
CA ALA A 20 0.55 -3.88 9.80
C ALA A 20 0.91 -2.50 9.20
N TRP A 21 1.60 -2.50 8.05
CA TRP A 21 1.71 -1.31 7.21
C TRP A 21 0.37 -1.05 6.55
N VAL A 22 -0.12 0.17 6.68
CA VAL A 22 -1.39 0.61 6.09
C VAL A 22 -1.18 1.86 5.26
N PHE A 23 -2.11 2.13 4.35
CA PHE A 23 -2.15 3.43 3.68
C PHE A 23 -2.32 4.54 4.71
N ARG A 24 -1.54 5.61 4.57
CA ARG A 24 -1.46 6.72 5.52
C ARG A 24 -2.84 7.31 5.79
N GLY A 25 -3.19 7.50 7.06
CA GLY A 25 -4.48 8.05 7.47
C GLY A 25 -5.65 7.04 7.35
N THR A 26 -5.39 5.79 6.99
CA THR A 26 -6.40 4.75 6.86
C THR A 26 -6.12 3.57 7.80
N ARG A 27 -7.01 2.56 7.77
CA ARG A 27 -6.75 1.23 8.36
C ARG A 27 -6.57 0.16 7.28
N ILE A 28 -6.41 0.55 6.01
CA ILE A 28 -6.36 -0.35 4.86
C ILE A 28 -4.95 -0.91 4.75
N PRO A 29 -4.73 -2.23 4.90
CA PRO A 29 -3.40 -2.82 4.79
C PRO A 29 -2.82 -2.63 3.39
N VAL A 30 -1.53 -2.30 3.32
CA VAL A 30 -0.80 -2.24 2.03
C VAL A 30 -0.78 -3.61 1.37
N GLN A 31 -0.71 -4.68 2.18
CA GLN A 31 -0.80 -6.06 1.71
C GLN A 31 -2.10 -6.33 0.94
N ALA A 32 -3.22 -5.71 1.34
CA ALA A 32 -4.50 -5.90 0.65
C ALA A 32 -4.43 -5.43 -0.81
N LEU A 33 -3.68 -4.37 -1.13
CA LEU A 33 -3.47 -3.95 -2.52
C LEU A 33 -2.89 -5.09 -3.35
N PHE A 34 -1.79 -5.70 -2.88
CA PHE A 34 -1.11 -6.76 -3.62
C PHE A 34 -1.93 -8.05 -3.70
N GLU A 35 -2.66 -8.40 -2.64
CA GLU A 35 -3.57 -9.56 -2.65
C GLU A 35 -4.68 -9.37 -3.70
N ASN A 36 -5.34 -8.21 -3.72
CA ASN A 36 -6.40 -7.94 -4.71
C ASN A 36 -5.85 -7.91 -6.15
N LEU A 37 -4.66 -7.33 -6.37
CA LEU A 37 -3.99 -7.37 -7.68
C LEU A 37 -3.64 -8.80 -8.11
N GLN A 38 -3.21 -9.67 -7.17
CA GLN A 38 -2.94 -11.08 -7.44
C GLN A 38 -4.21 -11.86 -7.80
N ASP A 39 -5.34 -11.49 -7.21
CA ASP A 39 -6.65 -12.06 -7.51
C ASP A 39 -7.29 -11.50 -8.80
N GLY A 40 -6.58 -10.58 -9.49
CA GLY A 40 -6.96 -10.06 -10.80
C GLY A 40 -7.75 -8.75 -10.78
N ALA A 41 -7.93 -8.13 -9.61
CA ALA A 41 -8.56 -6.83 -9.52
C ALA A 41 -7.68 -5.72 -10.14
N GLY A 42 -8.32 -4.72 -10.74
CA GLY A 42 -7.69 -3.47 -11.14
C GLY A 42 -7.53 -2.49 -9.97
N VAL A 43 -6.74 -1.44 -10.18
CA VAL A 43 -6.59 -0.34 -9.21
C VAL A 43 -7.91 0.37 -8.96
N ASP A 44 -8.72 0.58 -10.00
CA ASP A 44 -10.01 1.25 -9.86
C ASP A 44 -10.97 0.44 -8.97
N GLU A 45 -11.04 -0.88 -9.16
CA GLU A 45 -11.86 -1.78 -8.34
C GLU A 45 -11.39 -1.80 -6.87
N PHE A 46 -10.07 -1.80 -6.64
CA PHE A 46 -9.51 -1.69 -5.29
C PHE A 46 -9.95 -0.38 -4.61
N LEU A 47 -9.92 0.75 -5.32
CA LEU A 47 -10.32 2.05 -4.77
C LEU A 47 -11.84 2.11 -4.49
N GLU A 48 -12.65 1.39 -5.26
CA GLU A 48 -14.08 1.24 -4.99
C GLU A 48 -14.34 0.45 -3.69
N TRP A 49 -13.57 -0.60 -3.42
CA TRP A 49 -13.73 -1.42 -2.21
C TRP A 49 -13.13 -0.79 -0.96
N PHE A 50 -12.10 0.04 -1.10
CA PHE A 50 -11.38 0.66 0.00
C PHE A 50 -11.43 2.19 -0.06
N PRO A 51 -12.63 2.79 0.17
CA PRO A 51 -12.80 4.23 0.16
C PRO A 51 -11.96 4.84 1.30
N GLY A 52 -10.94 5.61 0.91
CA GLY A 52 -9.95 6.18 1.83
C GLY A 52 -8.52 6.07 1.32
N ALA A 53 -8.22 5.04 0.51
CA ALA A 53 -7.03 5.05 -0.33
C ALA A 53 -7.28 5.92 -1.56
N THR A 54 -6.23 6.61 -2.03
CA THR A 54 -6.27 7.39 -3.27
C THR A 54 -5.45 6.72 -4.37
N VAL A 55 -5.68 7.11 -5.63
CA VAL A 55 -4.88 6.64 -6.75
C VAL A 55 -3.41 7.07 -6.60
N GLU A 56 -3.17 8.24 -6.00
CA GLU A 56 -1.84 8.74 -5.67
C GLU A 56 -1.14 7.85 -4.64
N ASP A 57 -1.86 7.39 -3.60
CA ASP A 57 -1.30 6.49 -2.59
C ASP A 57 -0.92 5.14 -3.21
N VAL A 58 -1.82 4.55 -4.01
CA VAL A 58 -1.56 3.28 -4.70
C VAL A 58 -0.37 3.41 -5.65
N ARG A 59 -0.33 4.48 -6.46
CA ARG A 59 0.80 4.75 -7.37
C ARG A 59 2.10 4.87 -6.59
N SER A 60 2.12 5.62 -5.49
CA SER A 60 3.31 5.84 -4.69
C SER A 60 3.84 4.55 -4.06
N VAL A 61 2.96 3.64 -3.63
CA VAL A 61 3.34 2.29 -3.17
C VAL A 61 3.95 1.45 -4.31
N LEU A 62 3.32 1.43 -5.49
CA LEU A 62 3.82 0.64 -6.62
C LEU A 62 5.16 1.18 -7.14
N GLU A 63 5.33 2.49 -7.21
CA GLU A 63 6.59 3.15 -7.57
C GLU A 63 7.69 2.86 -6.57
N PHE A 64 7.39 2.90 -5.26
CA PHE A 64 8.35 2.57 -4.21
C PHE A 64 8.88 1.14 -4.34
N VAL A 65 7.98 0.16 -4.54
CA VAL A 65 8.38 -1.24 -4.74
C VAL A 65 9.19 -1.40 -6.02
N SER A 66 8.76 -0.76 -7.12
CA SER A 66 9.52 -0.77 -8.38
C SER A 66 10.92 -0.18 -8.25
N ALA A 67 11.08 0.87 -7.43
CA ALA A 67 12.36 1.51 -7.20
C ALA A 67 13.31 0.63 -6.37
N ASP A 68 12.85 -0.03 -5.30
CA ASP A 68 13.66 -1.00 -4.53
C ASP A 68 14.20 -2.09 -5.45
N LEU A 69 13.36 -2.62 -6.35
CA LEU A 69 13.74 -3.65 -7.33
C LEU A 69 14.79 -3.17 -8.34
N ALA A 70 14.74 -1.90 -8.76
CA ALA A 70 15.73 -1.33 -9.69
C ALA A 70 17.10 -1.11 -9.03
N THR A 71 17.13 -1.01 -7.70
CA THR A 71 18.35 -0.78 -6.91
C THR A 71 18.88 -2.04 -6.22
N ALA A 72 18.17 -3.16 -6.33
CA ALA A 72 18.50 -4.45 -5.72
C ALA A 72 19.48 -5.29 -6.56
#